data_AF-K7KX56-F1
#
_entry.id   AF-K7KX56-F1
#
_cell.length_a   1.000
_cell.length_b   1.000
_cell.length_c   1.000
_cell.angle_alpha   90.00
_cell.angle_beta   90.00
_cell.angle_gamma   90.00
#
_symmetry.space_group_name_H-M   'P 1'
#
loop_
_entity.id
_entity.type
_entity.pdbx_description
1 polymer ?
#
loop_
_entity_poly.entity_id
_entity_poly.type
_entity_poly.pdbx_seq_one_letter_code
_entity_poly.pdbx_strand_id
1 'polypeptide(L)'
;MSIIDTIDYSGDCCYKLLQTGYPCHTKYTLYVLLNRPELKHSNWTELFAKSDQIYHECDELTSPGSIEFVAKCTENLGNECGEQVYNKLIHDGRITKPCCQELVKNGLQCHTAMVKSLIRIPEMRNANATELMKKNSLIFNHCLHV
;
A
#
# COMPACT_ATOMS: atom_id res chain seq x y z
N MET A 1 -0.87 -31.93 -1.37
CA MET A 1 -1.69 -30.75 -1.65
C MET A 1 -1.34 -30.28 -3.05
N SER A 2 -2.34 -29.94 -3.85
CA SER A 2 -2.26 -29.74 -5.31
C SER A 2 -1.53 -28.46 -5.70
N ILE A 3 -0.81 -28.49 -6.84
CA ILE A 3 -0.05 -27.40 -7.50
C ILE A 3 -0.98 -26.27 -8.05
N ILE A 4 -2.07 -25.99 -7.35
CA ILE A 4 -2.85 -24.75 -7.49
C ILE A 4 -2.59 -23.92 -6.22
N ASP A 5 -1.37 -24.04 -5.69
CA ASP A 5 -0.88 -23.22 -4.59
C ASP A 5 -0.83 -21.78 -5.11
N THR A 6 -1.79 -21.00 -4.61
CA THR A 6 -1.77 -19.55 -4.44
C THR A 6 -1.11 -18.78 -5.59
N ILE A 7 -1.91 -18.04 -6.36
CA ILE A 7 -1.39 -16.87 -7.04
C ILE A 7 -0.74 -16.02 -5.94
N ASP A 8 0.58 -16.06 -5.85
CA ASP A 8 1.36 -15.13 -5.04
C ASP A 8 1.20 -13.78 -5.74
N TYR A 9 0.11 -13.09 -5.42
CA TYR A 9 0.04 -11.68 -5.68
C TYR A 9 1.14 -11.07 -4.84
N SER A 10 2.31 -10.91 -5.44
CA SER A 10 3.41 -10.20 -4.81
C SER A 10 2.83 -8.90 -4.26
N GLY A 11 3.21 -8.50 -3.05
CA GLY A 11 2.70 -7.26 -2.45
C GLY A 11 2.79 -6.07 -3.41
N ASP A 12 3.78 -6.06 -4.32
CA ASP A 12 3.92 -5.11 -5.42
C ASP A 12 2.70 -5.05 -6.36
N CYS A 13 2.20 -6.21 -6.82
CA CYS A 13 1.02 -6.30 -7.67
C CYS A 13 -0.22 -5.75 -6.94
N CYS A 14 -0.44 -6.15 -5.70
CA CYS A 14 -1.58 -5.68 -4.91
C CYS A 14 -1.52 -4.17 -4.63
N TYR A 15 -0.35 -3.62 -4.31
CA TYR A 15 -0.23 -2.17 -4.15
C TYR A 15 -0.56 -1.43 -5.44
N LYS A 16 -0.02 -1.88 -6.59
CA LYS A 16 -0.33 -1.28 -7.89
C LYS A 16 -1.82 -1.33 -8.20
N LEU A 17 -2.47 -2.45 -7.91
CA LEU A 17 -3.91 -2.62 -8.10
C LEU A 17 -4.69 -1.60 -7.27
N LEU A 18 -4.38 -1.47 -5.98
CA LEU A 18 -5.09 -0.56 -5.07
C LEU A 18 -4.82 0.91 -5.37
N GLN A 19 -3.61 1.26 -5.83
CA GLN A 19 -3.28 2.61 -6.28
C GLN A 19 -4.24 3.07 -7.41
N THR A 20 -4.70 2.17 -8.29
CA THR A 20 -5.69 2.53 -9.31
C THR A 20 -7.04 2.96 -8.71
N GLY A 21 -7.40 2.40 -7.55
CA GLY A 21 -8.69 2.54 -6.90
C GLY A 21 -9.78 1.69 -7.55
N TYR A 22 -10.72 1.21 -6.72
CA TYR A 22 -11.78 0.29 -7.13
C TYR A 22 -12.56 0.73 -8.38
N PRO A 23 -13.00 2.00 -8.53
CA PRO A 23 -13.71 2.40 -9.76
C PRO A 23 -12.89 2.30 -11.04
N CYS A 24 -11.57 2.54 -10.97
CA CYS A 24 -10.68 2.39 -12.12
C CYS A 24 -10.44 0.92 -12.43
N HIS A 25 -10.22 0.12 -11.39
CA HIS A 25 -10.08 -1.34 -11.50
C HIS A 25 -11.27 -1.97 -12.24
N THR A 26 -12.52 -1.70 -11.80
CA THR A 26 -13.72 -2.25 -12.45
C THR A 26 -13.83 -1.82 -13.93
N LYS A 27 -13.53 -0.55 -14.24
CA LYS A 27 -13.53 -0.06 -15.63
C LYS A 27 -12.44 -0.70 -16.47
N TYR A 28 -11.26 -0.92 -15.90
CA TYR A 28 -10.17 -1.61 -16.57
C TYR A 28 -10.51 -3.08 -16.84
N THR A 29 -11.12 -3.78 -15.88
CA THR A 29 -11.65 -5.13 -16.09
C THR A 29 -12.64 -5.17 -17.24
N LEU A 30 -13.62 -4.25 -17.26
CA LEU A 30 -14.56 -4.14 -18.39
C LEU A 30 -13.85 -3.92 -19.73
N TYR A 31 -12.86 -3.01 -19.76
CA TYR A 31 -12.06 -2.76 -20.95
C TYR A 31 -11.34 -4.02 -21.43
N VAL A 32 -10.74 -4.79 -20.52
CA VAL A 32 -10.08 -6.06 -20.85
C VAL A 32 -11.07 -7.07 -21.42
N LEU A 33 -12.25 -7.22 -20.82
CA LEU A 33 -13.30 -8.13 -21.30
C LEU A 33 -13.81 -7.77 -22.70
N LEU A 34 -13.96 -6.48 -22.99
CA LEU A 34 -14.41 -5.99 -24.29
C LEU A 34 -13.37 -6.16 -25.40
N ASN A 35 -12.08 -6.08 -25.06
CA ASN A 35 -10.99 -6.02 -26.04
C ASN A 35 -10.20 -7.32 -26.17
N ARG A 36 -10.55 -8.37 -25.42
CA ARG A 36 -9.94 -9.72 -25.54
C ARG A 36 -10.89 -10.69 -26.24
N PRO A 37 -10.63 -11.07 -27.51
CA PRO A 37 -11.51 -11.96 -28.27
C PRO A 37 -11.85 -13.26 -27.55
N GLU A 38 -10.90 -13.82 -26.81
CA GLU A 38 -11.04 -15.04 -26.03
C GLU A 38 -12.01 -14.91 -24.84
N LEU A 39 -12.32 -13.69 -24.38
CA LEU A 39 -13.24 -13.43 -23.28
C LEU A 39 -14.64 -12.98 -23.73
N LYS A 40 -14.85 -12.81 -25.05
CA LYS A 40 -16.11 -12.28 -25.63
C LYS A 40 -17.34 -13.14 -25.31
N HIS A 41 -17.15 -14.44 -25.17
CA HIS A 41 -18.21 -15.41 -24.88
C HIS A 41 -18.16 -15.97 -23.45
N SER A 42 -17.27 -15.43 -22.62
CA SER A 42 -17.17 -15.83 -21.21
C SER A 42 -18.34 -15.26 -20.40
N ASN A 43 -18.59 -15.85 -19.23
CA ASN A 43 -19.52 -15.31 -18.26
C ASN A 43 -18.92 -14.06 -17.60
N TRP A 44 -19.30 -12.87 -18.08
CA TRP A 44 -18.75 -11.62 -17.56
C TRP A 44 -19.09 -11.38 -16.09
N THR A 45 -20.28 -11.77 -15.64
CA THR A 45 -20.66 -11.65 -14.23
C THR A 45 -19.69 -12.44 -13.34
N GLU A 46 -19.34 -13.66 -13.75
CA GLU A 46 -18.36 -14.48 -13.02
C GLU A 46 -16.96 -13.87 -13.05
N LEU A 47 -16.53 -13.32 -14.20
CA LEU A 47 -15.23 -12.67 -14.32
C LEU A 47 -15.13 -11.37 -13.51
N PHE A 48 -16.21 -10.58 -13.44
CA PHE A 48 -16.29 -9.44 -12.55
C PHE A 48 -16.23 -9.87 -11.09
N ALA A 49 -17.00 -10.89 -10.68
CA ALA A 49 -16.96 -11.40 -9.31
C ALA A 49 -15.54 -11.88 -8.91
N LYS A 50 -14.84 -12.58 -9.80
CA LYS A 50 -13.42 -12.96 -9.61
C LYS A 50 -12.50 -11.75 -9.50
N SER A 51 -12.70 -10.77 -10.38
CA SER A 51 -11.91 -9.53 -10.37
C SER A 51 -12.13 -8.70 -9.11
N ASP A 52 -13.35 -8.66 -8.59
CA ASP A 52 -13.70 -8.04 -7.33
C ASP A 52 -13.05 -8.78 -6.17
N GLN A 53 -13.15 -10.12 -6.14
CA GLN A 53 -12.49 -10.93 -5.11
C GLN A 53 -10.99 -10.65 -5.03
N ILE A 54 -10.29 -10.59 -6.17
CA ILE A 54 -8.86 -10.26 -6.23
C ILE A 54 -8.58 -8.88 -5.62
N TYR A 55 -9.43 -7.89 -5.89
CA TYR A 55 -9.27 -6.56 -5.32
C TYR A 55 -9.43 -6.57 -3.79
N HIS A 56 -10.41 -7.31 -3.26
CA HIS A 56 -10.62 -7.45 -1.82
C HIS A 56 -9.47 -8.21 -1.15
N GLU A 57 -8.99 -9.31 -1.73
CA GLU A 57 -7.82 -10.04 -1.22
C GLU A 57 -6.57 -9.14 -1.17
N CYS A 58 -6.35 -8.32 -2.21
CA CYS A 58 -5.27 -7.34 -2.21
C CYS A 58 -5.46 -6.24 -1.17
N ASP A 59 -6.68 -5.77 -0.96
CA ASP A 59 -7.01 -4.78 0.07
C ASP A 59 -6.70 -5.31 1.47
N GLU A 60 -7.06 -6.55 1.77
CA GLU A 60 -6.75 -7.20 3.04
C GLU A 60 -5.23 -7.40 3.21
N LEU A 61 -4.56 -7.97 2.20
CA LEU A 61 -3.12 -8.27 2.22
C LEU A 61 -2.26 -7.03 2.52
N THR A 62 -2.67 -5.89 1.97
CA THR A 62 -1.91 -4.64 2.07
C THR A 62 -2.50 -3.65 3.07
N SER A 63 -3.48 -4.07 3.87
CA SER A 63 -4.19 -3.20 4.82
C SER A 63 -3.22 -2.50 5.78
N PRO A 64 -3.40 -1.19 6.03
CA PRO A 64 -2.64 -0.46 7.04
C PRO A 64 -3.07 -0.81 8.48
N GLY A 65 -4.15 -1.59 8.65
CA GLY A 65 -4.80 -1.84 9.94
C GLY A 65 -6.08 -1.01 10.10
N SER A 66 -6.60 -0.92 11.33
CA SER A 66 -7.82 -0.15 11.59
C SER A 66 -7.60 1.35 11.48
N ILE A 67 -8.67 2.09 11.21
CA ILE A 67 -8.64 3.56 11.12
C ILE A 67 -8.18 4.17 12.45
N GLU A 68 -8.66 3.64 13.58
CA GLU A 68 -8.31 4.11 14.92
C GLU A 68 -6.83 3.89 15.23
N PHE A 69 -6.27 2.76 14.79
CA PHE A 69 -4.84 2.46 14.96
C PHE A 69 -3.98 3.44 14.15
N VAL A 70 -4.31 3.64 12.87
CA VAL A 70 -3.60 4.58 12.01
C VAL A 70 -3.72 6.01 12.54
N ALA A 71 -4.90 6.43 12.99
CA ALA A 71 -5.13 7.76 13.54
C ALA A 71 -4.26 8.02 14.79
N LYS A 72 -4.25 7.06 15.73
CA LYS A 72 -3.38 7.13 16.92
C LYS A 72 -1.91 7.21 16.55
N CYS A 73 -1.50 6.46 15.52
CA CYS A 73 -0.14 6.49 14.99
C CYS A 73 0.25 7.87 14.45
N THR A 74 -0.62 8.46 13.64
CA THR A 74 -0.41 9.80 13.08
C THR A 74 -0.39 10.88 14.16
N GLU A 75 -1.31 10.80 15.13
CA GLU A 75 -1.38 11.73 16.26
C GLU A 75 -0.10 11.69 17.10
N ASN A 76 0.36 10.50 17.49
CA ASN A 76 1.55 10.35 18.32
C ASN A 76 2.86 10.72 17.61
N LEU A 77 2.94 10.55 16.28
CA LEU A 77 4.12 10.96 15.52
C LEU A 77 4.21 12.50 15.45
N GLY A 78 3.06 13.16 15.34
CA GLY A 78 2.96 14.60 15.18
C GLY A 78 3.32 15.08 13.77
N ASN A 79 2.78 16.25 13.40
CA ASN A 79 2.87 16.78 12.04
C ASN A 79 4.31 17.06 11.59
N GLU A 80 5.14 17.64 12.46
CA GLU A 80 6.53 17.99 12.11
C GLU A 80 7.36 16.75 11.78
N CYS A 81 7.27 15.71 12.61
CA CYS A 81 7.98 14.47 12.34
C CYS A 81 7.37 13.70 11.16
N GLY A 82 6.04 13.70 11.02
CA GLY A 82 5.34 13.15 9.86
C GLY A 82 5.81 13.76 8.53
N GLU A 83 5.99 15.08 8.49
CA GLU A 83 6.52 15.79 7.32
C GLU A 83 7.97 15.39 7.02
N GLN A 84 8.83 15.27 8.03
CA GLN A 84 10.21 14.79 7.86
C GLN A 84 10.24 13.36 7.31
N VAL A 85 9.40 12.47 7.81
CA VAL A 85 9.27 11.10 7.32
C VAL A 85 8.77 11.08 5.87
N TYR A 86 7.74 11.85 5.54
CA TYR A 86 7.25 11.99 4.16
C TYR A 86 8.36 12.49 3.22
N ASN A 87 9.04 13.59 3.58
CA ASN A 87 10.14 14.15 2.80
C ASN A 87 11.30 13.17 2.66
N LYS A 88 11.56 12.34 3.68
CA LYS A 88 12.57 11.28 3.58
C LYS A 88 12.18 10.18 2.61
N LEU A 89 10.92 9.75 2.62
CA LEU A 89 10.40 8.71 1.72
C LEU A 89 10.40 9.16 0.26
N ILE A 90 9.89 10.36 -0.01
CA ILE A 90 9.59 10.84 -1.36
C ILE A 90 10.76 11.60 -1.99
N HIS A 91 11.48 12.40 -1.20
CA HIS A 91 12.49 13.34 -1.68
C HIS A 91 13.90 13.05 -1.16
N ASP A 92 14.10 11.90 -0.50
CA ASP A 92 15.36 11.51 0.15
C ASP A 92 15.92 12.57 1.10
N GLY A 93 15.03 13.33 1.75
CA GLY A 93 15.34 14.38 2.71
C GLY A 93 16.08 13.91 3.97
N ARG A 94 16.03 14.73 5.03
CA ARG A 94 16.66 14.45 6.32
C ARG A 94 15.61 14.18 7.38
N ILE A 95 15.93 13.27 8.30
CA ILE A 95 15.19 13.04 9.53
C ILE A 95 16.05 13.50 10.70
N THR A 96 15.46 14.25 11.62
CA THR A 96 16.16 14.76 12.80
C THR A 96 16.18 13.71 13.91
N LYS A 97 17.13 13.83 14.85
CA LYS A 97 17.20 12.96 16.03
C LYS A 97 15.91 12.97 16.88
N PRO A 98 15.29 14.13 17.19
CA PRO A 98 14.00 14.16 17.89
C PRO A 98 12.90 13.39 17.15
N CYS A 99 12.81 13.54 15.82
CA CYS A 99 11.84 12.79 15.04
C CYS A 99 12.13 11.28 15.05
N CYS A 100 13.40 10.87 14.95
CA CYS A 100 13.76 9.45 15.10
C CYS A 100 13.35 8.86 16.46
N GLN A 101 13.49 9.63 17.55
CA GLN A 101 13.07 9.19 18.88
C GLN A 101 11.56 8.96 18.95
N GLU A 102 10.74 9.89 18.41
CA GLU A 102 9.29 9.72 18.35
C GLU A 102 8.87 8.57 17.42
N LEU A 103 9.57 8.39 16.30
CA LEU A 103 9.32 7.28 15.37
C LEU A 103 9.56 5.92 16.04
N VAL A 104 10.70 5.75 16.72
CA VAL A 104 11.06 4.50 17.42
C VAL A 104 10.12 4.24 18.59
N LYS A 105 9.75 5.28 19.35
CA LYS A 105 8.80 5.19 20.47
C LYS A 105 7.42 4.68 20.02
N ASN A 106 6.98 5.04 18.81
CA ASN A 106 5.73 4.55 18.23
C ASN A 106 5.84 3.13 17.61
N GLY A 107 7.06 2.69 17.28
CA GLY A 107 7.35 1.34 16.84
C GLY A 107 7.11 1.08 15.34
N LEU A 108 7.69 -0.03 14.87
CA LEU A 108 7.72 -0.38 13.43
C LEU A 108 6.33 -0.61 12.84
N GLN A 109 5.43 -1.23 13.60
CA GLN A 109 4.05 -1.48 13.15
C GLN A 109 3.32 -0.18 12.82
N CYS A 110 3.51 0.83 13.68
CA CYS A 110 2.91 2.14 13.52
C CYS A 110 3.47 2.88 12.30
N HIS A 111 4.80 2.87 12.15
CA HIS A 111 5.46 3.45 10.97
C HIS A 111 4.98 2.77 9.68
N THR A 112 4.94 1.44 9.66
CA THR A 112 4.50 0.64 8.52
C THR A 112 3.04 0.91 8.15
N ALA A 113 2.16 1.03 9.15
CA ALA A 113 0.76 1.36 8.95
C ALA A 113 0.58 2.74 8.29
N MET A 114 1.33 3.75 8.75
CA MET A 114 1.31 5.08 8.13
C MET A 114 1.81 5.07 6.68
N VAL A 115 2.89 4.32 6.37
CA VAL A 115 3.38 4.21 4.98
C VAL A 115 2.40 3.46 4.09
N LYS A 116 1.77 2.39 4.58
CA LYS A 116 0.70 1.69 3.85
C LYS A 116 -0.50 2.61 3.57
N SER A 117 -0.89 3.43 4.54
CA SER A 117 -1.95 4.44 4.36
C SER A 117 -1.55 5.47 3.30
N LEU A 118 -0.30 5.94 3.33
CA LEU A 118 0.24 6.86 2.32
C LEU A 118 0.17 6.25 0.92
N ILE A 119 0.57 4.99 0.72
CA ILE A 119 0.52 4.33 -0.61
C ILE A 119 -0.89 4.33 -1.23
N ARG A 120 -1.94 4.35 -0.38
CA ARG A 120 -3.34 4.24 -0.81
C ARG A 120 -4.00 5.57 -1.18
N ILE A 121 -3.37 6.72 -0.92
CA ILE A 121 -3.97 8.01 -1.29
C ILE A 121 -3.81 8.29 -2.80
N PRO A 122 -4.76 9.00 -3.45
CA PRO A 122 -4.70 9.26 -4.89
C PRO A 122 -3.41 9.92 -5.38
N GLU A 123 -2.79 10.76 -4.57
CA GLU A 123 -1.53 11.48 -4.85
C GLU A 123 -0.36 10.51 -5.04
N MET A 124 -0.46 9.30 -4.48
CA MET A 124 0.58 8.28 -4.50
C MET A 124 0.40 7.25 -5.62
N ARG A 125 -0.55 7.46 -6.55
CA ARG A 125 -0.84 6.58 -7.69
C ARG A 125 0.36 6.16 -8.53
N ASN A 126 1.30 7.08 -8.75
CA ASN A 126 2.47 6.85 -9.59
C ASN A 126 3.73 6.47 -8.78
N ALA A 127 3.62 6.43 -7.44
CA ALA A 127 4.75 6.10 -6.60
C ALA A 127 5.03 4.58 -6.63
N ASN A 128 6.30 4.21 -6.59
CA ASN A 128 6.68 2.81 -6.48
C ASN A 128 6.48 2.31 -5.04
N ALA A 129 5.34 1.67 -4.78
CA ALA A 129 4.98 1.18 -3.45
C ALA A 129 6.04 0.23 -2.85
N THR A 130 6.62 -0.65 -3.67
CA THR A 130 7.70 -1.55 -3.23
C THR A 130 8.94 -0.79 -2.78
N GLU A 131 9.31 0.28 -3.50
CA GLU A 131 10.41 1.14 -3.09
C GLU A 131 10.10 1.88 -1.77
N LEU A 132 8.88 2.41 -1.63
CA LEU A 132 8.45 3.06 -0.39
C LEU A 132 8.49 2.11 0.80
N MET A 133 8.05 0.86 0.63
CA MET A 133 8.11 -0.16 1.68
C MET A 133 9.55 -0.57 2.04
N LYS A 134 10.48 -0.57 1.07
CA LYS A 134 11.91 -0.74 1.36
C LYS A 134 12.47 0.45 2.14
N LYS A 135 12.16 1.68 1.72
CA LYS A 135 12.58 2.90 2.42
C LYS A 135 12.00 2.98 3.83
N ASN A 136 10.75 2.57 4.06
CA ASN A 136 10.13 2.44 5.38
C ASN A 136 11.00 1.63 6.36
N SER A 137 11.41 0.42 5.96
CA SER A 137 12.27 -0.43 6.80
C SER A 137 13.65 0.20 7.04
N LEU A 138 14.24 0.83 6.02
CA LEU A 138 15.55 1.49 6.14
C LEU A 138 15.51 2.72 7.06
N ILE A 139 14.45 3.53 6.99
CA ILE A 139 14.26 4.72 7.85
C ILE A 139 14.10 4.28 9.31
N PHE A 140 13.25 3.28 9.58
CA PHE A 140 13.07 2.80 10.93
C PHE A 140 14.37 2.23 11.51
N ASN A 141 15.08 1.40 10.74
CA ASN A 141 16.37 0.83 11.16
C ASN A 141 17.44 1.91 11.39
N HIS A 142 17.47 2.96 10.57
CA HIS A 142 18.34 4.10 10.81
C HIS A 142 18.03 4.75 12.17
N CYS A 143 16.75 5.01 12.46
CA CYS A 143 16.35 5.66 13.70
C CYS A 143 16.59 4.82 14.96
N LEU A 144 16.70 3.49 14.86
CA LEU A 144 17.10 2.63 15.98
C LEU A 144 18.53 2.93 16.48
N HIS A 145 19.34 3.67 15.72
CA HIS A 145 20.77 3.87 16.00
C HIS A 145 21.17 5.36 16.12
N VAL A 146 20.20 6.27 16.26
CA VAL A 146 20.40 7.75 16.34
C VAL A 146 20.29 8.27 17.78
#